data_AF-A0A170U9I7-F1
#
_entry.id   AF-A0A170U9I7-F1
#
_cell.length_a   1.000
_cell.length_b   1.000
_cell.length_c   1.000
_cell.angle_alpha   90.00
_cell.angle_beta   90.00
_cell.angle_gamma   90.00
#
_symmetry.space_group_name_H-M   'P 1'
#
loop_
_entity.id
_entity.type
_entity.pdbx_description
1 polymer ?
#
loop_
_entity_poly.entity_id
_entity_poly.type
_entity_poly.pdbx_seq_one_letter_code
_entity_poly.pdbx_strand_id
1 'polypeptide(L)'
;PELSKIQRSNRAFNKNNKKIINKCEETGTDPALLQCRNTPAGTASPAQLLKSRNLKDKIPRNKQVLSPRLVNPKHNRHFRKYQQKMCNCYNRNAKTLKPLNISNKVWFKKDPNSTWKLAVVKNFVRNPDL
;
A
#
# COMPACT_ATOMS: atom_id res chain seq x y z
N PRO A 1 16.56 1.35 0.72
CA PRO A 1 15.57 0.68 1.60
C PRO A 1 14.21 1.40 1.63
N GLU A 2 14.14 2.66 2.10
CA GLU A 2 12.94 3.48 1.92
C GLU A 2 12.60 3.65 0.44
N LEU A 3 13.62 3.93 -0.39
CA LEU A 3 13.44 4.09 -1.84
C LEU A 3 12.76 2.88 -2.51
N SER A 4 12.99 1.64 -2.06
CA SER A 4 12.35 0.46 -2.66
C SER A 4 10.91 0.24 -2.16
N LYS A 5 10.62 0.55 -0.89
CA LYS A 5 9.25 0.58 -0.33
C LYS A 5 8.44 1.71 -1.00
N ILE A 6 9.04 2.89 -1.15
CA ILE A 6 8.50 4.05 -1.86
C ILE A 6 8.24 3.69 -3.31
N GLN A 7 9.18 3.06 -4.02
CA GLN A 7 8.98 2.60 -5.40
C GLN A 7 7.83 1.61 -5.53
N ARG A 8 7.71 0.63 -4.61
CA ARG A 8 6.58 -0.32 -4.60
C ARG A 8 5.24 0.36 -4.34
N SER A 9 5.20 1.28 -3.36
CA SER A 9 4.01 2.06 -3.01
C SER A 9 3.59 2.96 -4.18
N ASN A 10 4.54 3.67 -4.79
CA ASN A 10 4.34 4.50 -5.97
C ASN A 10 3.83 3.68 -7.16
N ARG A 11 4.34 2.45 -7.36
CA ARG A 11 3.85 1.57 -8.42
C ARG A 11 2.38 1.19 -8.21
N ALA A 12 2.00 0.84 -6.98
CA ALA A 12 0.61 0.51 -6.65
C ALA A 12 -0.31 1.73 -6.80
N PHE A 13 0.12 2.89 -6.31
CA PHE A 13 -0.56 4.18 -6.46
C PHE A 13 -0.79 4.53 -7.94
N ASN A 14 0.26 4.48 -8.76
CA ASN A 14 0.19 4.76 -10.18
C ASN A 14 -0.75 3.79 -10.92
N LYS A 15 -0.73 2.50 -10.57
CA LYS A 15 -1.64 1.50 -11.17
C LYS A 15 -3.11 1.83 -10.88
N ASN A 16 -3.44 2.22 -9.66
CA ASN A 16 -4.81 2.55 -9.27
C ASN A 16 -5.28 3.87 -9.90
N ASN A 17 -4.42 4.89 -9.93
CA ASN A 17 -4.77 6.20 -10.48
C ASN A 17 -5.00 6.17 -11.99
N LYS A 18 -4.24 5.36 -12.73
CA LYS A 18 -4.47 5.16 -14.17
C LYS A 18 -5.92 4.75 -14.47
N LYS A 19 -6.50 3.86 -13.65
CA LYS A 19 -7.91 3.45 -13.84
C LYS A 19 -8.89 4.61 -13.63
N ILE A 20 -8.63 5.46 -12.63
CA ILE A 20 -9.47 6.63 -12.33
C ILE A 20 -9.38 7.65 -13.47
N ILE A 21 -8.17 7.90 -13.98
CA ILE A 21 -7.93 8.83 -15.08
C ILE A 21 -8.65 8.35 -16.35
N ASN A 22 -8.46 7.09 -16.75
CA ASN A 22 -9.14 6.54 -17.93
C ASN A 22 -10.67 6.66 -17.80
N LYS A 23 -11.23 6.45 -16.61
CA LYS A 23 -12.68 6.57 -16.39
C LYS A 23 -13.17 8.01 -16.48
N CYS A 24 -12.35 8.95 -16.01
CA CYS A 24 -12.61 10.39 -16.14
C CYS A 24 -12.59 10.84 -17.61
N GLU A 25 -11.65 10.33 -18.41
CA GLU A 25 -11.58 10.57 -19.85
C GLU A 25 -12.83 10.02 -20.57
N GLU A 26 -13.23 8.77 -20.30
CA GLU A 26 -14.45 8.16 -20.86
C GLU A 26 -15.72 8.94 -20.56
N THR A 27 -15.79 9.61 -19.40
CA THR A 27 -16.98 10.32 -18.91
C THR A 27 -16.92 11.84 -19.14
N GLY A 28 -15.82 12.36 -19.69
CA GLY A 28 -15.59 13.79 -19.87
C GLY A 28 -15.58 14.59 -18.56
N THR A 29 -15.21 13.96 -17.43
CA THR A 29 -15.20 14.63 -16.11
C THR A 29 -13.78 14.81 -15.56
N ASP A 30 -13.40 16.05 -15.27
CA ASP A 30 -12.03 16.47 -14.94
C ASP A 30 -11.51 16.19 -13.48
N PRO A 31 -12.29 15.86 -12.44
CA PRO A 31 -11.74 15.80 -11.08
C PRO A 31 -11.09 14.44 -10.71
N ALA A 32 -10.31 13.81 -11.59
CA ALA A 32 -9.65 12.52 -11.31
C ALA A 32 -8.77 12.56 -10.04
N LEU A 33 -8.03 13.67 -9.85
CA LEU A 33 -7.15 13.87 -8.70
C LEU A 33 -7.94 14.07 -7.39
N LEU A 34 -9.06 14.78 -7.45
CA LEU A 34 -9.93 14.97 -6.28
C LEU A 34 -10.51 13.64 -5.81
N GLN A 35 -10.96 12.80 -6.75
CA GLN A 35 -11.46 11.46 -6.44
C GLN A 35 -10.36 10.58 -5.85
N CYS A 36 -9.16 10.56 -6.42
CA CYS A 36 -8.02 9.85 -5.87
C CYS A 36 -7.73 10.25 -4.41
N ARG A 37 -7.73 11.55 -4.12
CA ARG A 37 -7.47 12.09 -2.77
C ARG A 37 -8.57 11.75 -1.76
N ASN A 38 -9.82 11.69 -2.20
CA ASN A 38 -10.97 11.38 -1.35
C ASN A 38 -11.25 9.87 -1.24
N THR A 39 -10.68 9.02 -2.10
CA THR A 39 -10.88 7.57 -2.08
C THR A 39 -10.18 6.95 -0.87
N PRO A 40 -10.89 6.21 -0.01
CA PRO A 40 -10.28 5.54 1.14
C PRO A 40 -9.26 4.48 0.69
N ALA A 41 -8.08 4.49 1.31
CA ALA A 41 -7.06 3.45 1.15
C ALA A 41 -6.85 2.75 2.50
N GLY A 42 -7.75 1.82 2.83
CA GLY A 42 -7.80 1.16 4.13
C GLY A 42 -8.69 1.91 5.12
N THR A 43 -8.12 2.51 6.14
CA THR A 43 -8.89 3.16 7.23
C THR A 43 -9.20 4.64 7.00
N ALA A 44 -8.49 5.30 6.08
CA ALA A 44 -8.64 6.72 5.77
C ALA A 44 -8.26 7.00 4.31
N SER A 45 -8.75 8.11 3.76
CA SER A 45 -8.32 8.60 2.45
C SER A 45 -7.02 9.41 2.53
N PRO A 46 -6.28 9.59 1.42
CA PRO A 46 -5.10 10.45 1.40
C PRO A 46 -5.37 11.88 1.92
N ALA A 47 -6.52 12.46 1.59
CA ALA A 47 -6.93 13.76 2.09
C ALA A 47 -7.11 13.75 3.62
N GLN A 48 -7.70 12.69 4.18
CA GLN A 48 -7.88 12.57 5.63
C GLN A 48 -6.54 12.37 6.36
N LEU A 49 -5.61 11.61 5.79
CA LEU A 49 -4.29 11.40 6.38
C LEU A 49 -3.45 12.69 6.39
N LEU A 50 -3.54 13.49 5.32
CA LEU A 50 -2.72 14.70 5.16
C LEU A 50 -3.37 15.97 5.73
N LYS A 51 -4.69 16.11 5.58
CA LYS A 51 -5.44 17.34 5.88
C LYS A 51 -6.49 17.16 6.99
N SER A 52 -6.56 15.96 7.57
CA SER A 52 -7.49 15.62 8.66
C SER A 52 -8.97 15.93 8.33
N ARG A 53 -9.32 15.87 7.04
CA ARG A 53 -10.66 16.14 6.50
C ARG A 53 -10.87 15.50 5.13
N ASN A 54 -12.11 15.42 4.69
CA ASN A 54 -12.43 15.12 3.30
C ASN A 54 -12.51 16.41 2.47
N LEU A 55 -12.21 16.32 1.18
CA LEU A 55 -12.40 17.42 0.25
C LEU A 55 -13.84 17.41 -0.27
N LYS A 56 -14.35 18.57 -0.69
CA LYS A 56 -15.69 18.69 -1.28
C LYS A 56 -15.70 18.01 -2.64
N ASP A 57 -16.54 17.00 -2.80
CA ASP A 57 -16.78 16.28 -4.05
C ASP A 57 -18.25 16.47 -4.50
N LYS A 58 -18.66 15.82 -5.60
CA LYS A 58 -20.04 15.87 -6.11
C LYS A 58 -21.05 15.24 -5.14
N ILE A 59 -20.58 14.40 -4.21
CA ILE A 59 -21.43 13.71 -3.26
C ILE A 59 -21.77 14.67 -2.12
N PRO A 60 -23.05 14.87 -1.79
CA PRO A 60 -23.41 15.70 -0.65
C PRO A 60 -22.86 15.08 0.63
N ARG A 61 -22.14 15.90 1.41
CA ARG A 61 -21.51 15.49 2.66
C ARG A 61 -21.76 16.53 3.75
N ASN A 62 -21.83 16.08 4.99
CA ASN A 62 -21.95 16.98 6.14
C ASN A 62 -20.73 17.94 6.20
N LYS A 63 -21.02 19.24 6.36
CA LYS A 63 -20.01 20.33 6.47
C LYS A 63 -18.94 20.05 7.53
N GLN A 64 -19.30 19.37 8.62
CA GLN A 64 -18.37 18.99 9.68
C GLN A 64 -17.23 18.08 9.18
N VAL A 65 -17.47 17.24 8.16
CA VAL A 65 -16.45 16.31 7.60
C VAL A 65 -15.52 17.01 6.60
N LEU A 66 -15.96 18.14 6.05
CA LEU A 66 -15.15 19.00 5.18
C LEU A 66 -14.19 19.88 5.96
N SER A 67 -14.42 20.03 7.26
CA SER A 67 -13.62 20.83 8.20
C SER A 67 -12.46 20.01 8.75
N PRO A 68 -11.23 20.56 8.85
CA PRO A 68 -10.12 19.90 9.52
C PRO A 68 -10.45 19.65 10.99
N ARG A 69 -10.06 18.48 11.50
CA ARG A 69 -10.21 18.13 12.92
C ARG A 69 -8.88 17.66 13.49
N LEU A 70 -8.72 17.81 14.79
CA LEU A 70 -7.57 17.23 15.49
C LEU A 70 -7.60 15.71 15.35
N VAL A 71 -6.45 15.15 14.94
CA VAL A 71 -6.30 13.71 14.76
C VAL A 71 -6.38 13.04 16.13
N ASN A 72 -7.28 12.08 16.28
CA ASN A 72 -7.38 11.31 17.52
C ASN A 72 -6.05 10.55 17.75
N PRO A 73 -5.40 10.68 18.92
CA PRO A 73 -4.14 9.99 19.21
C PRO A 73 -4.25 8.46 19.11
N LYS A 74 -5.46 7.90 19.21
CA LYS A 74 -5.73 6.46 19.02
C LYS A 74 -5.71 6.01 17.55
N HIS A 75 -5.64 6.93 16.58
CA HIS A 75 -5.69 6.61 15.15
C HIS A 75 -4.62 5.57 14.74
N ASN A 76 -3.39 5.72 15.23
CA ASN A 76 -2.30 4.78 14.97
C ASN A 76 -2.60 3.36 15.49
N ARG A 77 -3.28 3.26 16.64
CA ARG A 77 -3.69 1.96 17.21
C ARG A 77 -4.73 1.28 16.32
N HIS A 78 -5.72 2.02 15.82
CA HIS A 78 -6.72 1.49 14.88
C HIS A 78 -6.09 1.05 13.57
N PHE A 79 -5.15 1.84 13.05
CA PHE A 79 -4.40 1.51 11.83
C PHE A 79 -3.62 0.20 11.97
N ARG A 80 -2.87 0.03 13.08
CA ARG A 80 -2.13 -1.20 13.37
C ARG A 80 -3.05 -2.42 13.50
N LYS A 81 -4.19 -2.28 14.19
CA LYS A 81 -5.19 -3.36 14.29
C LYS A 81 -5.74 -3.77 12.92
N TYR A 82 -6.03 -2.79 12.05
CA TYR A 82 -6.48 -3.05 10.69
C TYR A 82 -5.41 -3.80 9.88
N GLN A 83 -4.15 -3.34 9.92
CA GLN A 83 -3.04 -4.02 9.25
C GLN A 83 -2.85 -5.46 9.74
N GLN A 84 -2.94 -5.70 11.05
CA GLN A 84 -2.82 -7.03 11.63
C GLN A 84 -3.97 -7.93 11.16
N LYS A 85 -5.21 -7.42 11.13
CA LYS A 85 -6.35 -8.17 10.58
C LYS A 85 -6.12 -8.56 9.13
N MET A 86 -5.65 -7.62 8.29
CA MET A 86 -5.35 -7.88 6.88
C MET A 86 -4.24 -8.93 6.73
N CYS A 87 -3.17 -8.82 7.52
CA CYS A 87 -2.08 -9.78 7.58
C CYS A 87 -2.60 -11.18 7.94
N ASN A 88 -3.42 -11.29 8.98
CA ASN A 88 -4.00 -12.56 9.42
C ASN A 88 -4.92 -13.19 8.37
N CYS A 89 -5.75 -12.38 7.69
CA CYS A 89 -6.60 -12.87 6.60
C CYS A 89 -5.77 -13.37 5.41
N TYR A 90 -4.74 -12.61 5.00
CA TYR A 90 -3.88 -12.97 3.88
C TYR A 90 -3.02 -14.21 4.18
N ASN A 91 -2.47 -14.30 5.39
CA ASN A 91 -1.59 -15.38 5.81
C ASN A 91 -2.31 -16.60 6.39
N ARG A 92 -3.66 -16.64 6.42
CA ARG A 92 -4.43 -17.70 7.09
C ARG A 92 -4.06 -19.12 6.62
N ASN A 93 -3.78 -19.29 5.33
CA ASN A 93 -3.41 -20.57 4.73
C ASN A 93 -1.93 -20.63 4.32
N ALA A 94 -1.13 -19.64 4.72
CA ALA A 94 0.28 -19.59 4.38
C ALA A 94 1.06 -20.63 5.19
N LYS A 95 1.91 -21.40 4.52
CA LYS A 95 2.81 -22.36 5.16
C LYS A 95 4.14 -21.67 5.46
N THR A 96 4.63 -21.83 6.69
CA THR A 96 5.96 -21.35 7.06
C THR A 96 7.01 -22.11 6.25
N LEU A 97 7.85 -21.37 5.53
CA LEU A 97 8.96 -21.95 4.77
C LEU A 97 10.07 -22.41 5.72
N LYS A 98 10.76 -23.49 5.35
CA LYS A 98 11.94 -23.96 6.11
C LYS A 98 13.03 -22.88 6.07
N PRO A 99 13.71 -22.62 7.21
CA PRO A 99 14.80 -21.65 7.23
C PRO A 99 15.91 -22.08 6.27
N LEU A 100 16.50 -21.10 5.58
CA LEU A 100 17.68 -21.33 4.74
C LEU A 100 18.92 -21.37 5.64
N ASN A 101 19.90 -22.19 5.27
CA ASN A 101 21.21 -22.23 5.90
C ASN A 101 22.29 -21.68 4.95
N ILE A 102 23.41 -21.22 5.53
CA ILE A 102 24.61 -20.90 4.76
C ILE A 102 25.05 -22.16 4.01
N SER A 103 25.57 -21.98 2.79
CA SER A 103 25.99 -23.04 1.87
C SER A 103 24.87 -23.87 1.25
N ASN A 104 23.59 -23.59 1.54
CA ASN A 104 22.48 -24.23 0.81
C ASN A 104 22.46 -23.80 -0.66
N LYS A 105 22.28 -24.77 -1.55
CA LYS A 105 21.99 -24.54 -2.97
C LYS A 105 20.52 -24.15 -3.11
N VAL A 106 20.26 -22.98 -3.68
CA VAL A 106 18.92 -22.42 -3.88
C VAL A 106 18.74 -22.00 -5.32
N TRP A 107 17.52 -22.17 -5.82
CA TRP A 107 17.13 -21.60 -7.10
C TRP A 107 16.56 -20.21 -6.86
N PHE A 108 17.04 -19.21 -7.62
CA PHE A 108 16.54 -17.85 -7.52
C PHE A 108 16.22 -17.28 -8.91
N LYS A 109 15.30 -16.33 -8.95
CA LYS A 109 14.99 -15.50 -10.12
C LYS A 109 15.31 -14.06 -9.79
N LYS A 110 16.10 -13.39 -10.64
CA LYS A 110 16.39 -11.96 -10.51
C LYS A 110 15.17 -11.11 -10.87
N ASP A 111 14.50 -11.51 -11.96
CA ASP A 111 13.26 -10.90 -12.45
C ASP A 111 12.17 -11.97 -12.57
N PRO A 112 10.88 -11.63 -12.41
CA PRO A 112 9.78 -12.60 -12.48
C PRO A 112 9.77 -13.43 -13.78
N ASN A 113 10.16 -12.79 -14.89
CA ASN A 113 10.18 -13.36 -16.23
C ASN A 113 11.54 -13.99 -16.60
N SER A 114 12.54 -13.91 -15.73
CA SER A 114 13.85 -14.54 -15.97
C SER A 114 13.80 -16.05 -15.76
N THR A 115 14.77 -16.76 -16.33
CA THR A 115 15.06 -18.16 -16.00
C THR A 115 15.52 -18.31 -14.55
N TRP A 116 15.22 -19.48 -13.95
CA TRP A 116 15.73 -19.87 -12.64
C TRP A 116 17.23 -20.11 -12.73
N LYS A 117 17.99 -19.54 -11.79
CA LYS A 117 19.44 -19.73 -11.69
C LYS A 117 19.78 -20.39 -10.37
N LEU A 118 20.73 -21.32 -10.41
CA LEU A 118 21.25 -21.97 -9.22
C LEU A 118 22.24 -21.02 -8.53
N ALA A 119 22.09 -20.85 -7.22
CA ALA A 119 22.96 -20.05 -6.37
C ALA A 119 23.23 -20.74 -5.04
N VAL A 120 24.24 -20.24 -4.33
CA VAL A 120 24.60 -20.70 -2.99
C VAL A 120 24.43 -19.55 -2.02
N VAL A 121 23.77 -19.81 -0.89
CA VAL A 121 23.61 -18.83 0.18
C VAL A 121 24.98 -18.58 0.82
N LYS A 122 25.56 -17.40 0.62
CA LYS A 122 26.84 -17.02 1.23
C LYS A 122 26.65 -16.50 2.66
N ASN A 123 25.93 -15.39 2.81
CA ASN A 123 25.72 -14.74 4.10
C ASN A 123 24.26 -14.30 4.23
N PHE A 124 23.73 -14.34 5.45
CA PHE A 124 22.47 -13.67 5.77
C PHE A 124 22.77 -12.21 6.08
N VAL A 125 22.35 -11.31 5.20
CA VAL A 125 22.31 -9.88 5.53
C VAL A 125 21.08 -9.67 6.40
N ARG A 126 21.29 -9.27 7.67
CA ARG A 126 20.20 -8.84 8.53
C ARG A 126 19.63 -7.58 7.88
N ASN A 127 18.46 -7.71 7.25
CA ASN A 127 17.70 -6.54 6.88
C ASN A 127 17.31 -5.84 8.19
N PRO A 128 17.71 -4.59 8.44
CA PRO A 128 17.28 -3.84 9.62
C PRO A 128 15.77 -3.50 9.61
N ASP A 129 15.03 -4.04 8.64
CA ASP A 129 13.63 -3.77 8.32
C ASP A 129 12.66 -4.87 8.82
N LEU A 130 13.11 -5.86 9.61
CA LEU A 130 12.29 -6.87 10.29
C LEU A 130 12.48 -6.84 11.81
#